data_AF-A0A378H2F0-F1
#
_entry.id   AF-A0A378H2F0-F1
#
_cell.length_a   1.000
_cell.length_b   1.000
_cell.length_c   1.000
_cell.angle_alpha   90.00
_cell.angle_beta   90.00
_cell.angle_gamma   90.00
#
_symmetry.space_group_name_H-M   'P 1'
#
loop_
_entity.id
_entity.type
_entity.pdbx_description
1 polymer ?
#
loop_
_entity_poly.entity_id
_entity_poly.type
_entity_poly.pdbx_seq_one_letter_code
_entity_poly.pdbx_strand_id
1 'polypeptide(L)'
;MVYSYTEKKRIRKDFGKRPQVLDVPYLLSIQLDSFQKFIEQDPEGQYGLEAAFRSVFPIQSYSVSSCNTSYRLANRTGFLTLKNVRSVA
;
A
#
# COMPACT_ATOMS: atom_id res chain seq x y z
N MET A 1 15.67 10.70 32.95
CA MET A 1 14.70 11.12 31.93
C MET A 1 15.36 12.18 31.09
N VAL A 2 15.65 11.90 29.82
CA VAL A 2 16.17 12.92 28.90
C VAL A 2 14.96 13.55 28.24
N TYR A 3 14.68 14.81 28.56
CA TYR A 3 13.53 15.54 28.03
C TYR A 3 13.83 16.10 26.63
N SER A 4 12.83 16.06 25.75
CA SER A 4 12.85 16.78 24.48
C SER A 4 12.84 18.30 24.70
N TYR A 5 13.30 19.06 23.71
CA TYR A 5 13.35 20.54 23.78
C TYR A 5 11.98 21.17 24.09
N THR A 6 10.90 20.58 23.57
CA THR A 6 9.52 21.05 23.81
C THR A 6 8.99 20.65 25.19
N GLU A 7 9.38 19.49 25.71
CA GLU A 7 9.00 19.00 27.04
C GLU A 7 9.65 19.82 28.15
N LYS A 8 10.90 20.26 27.94
CA LYS A 8 11.62 21.15 28.86
C LYS A 8 10.92 22.50 29.06
N LYS A 9 10.18 22.99 28.05
CA LYS A 9 9.47 24.29 28.12
C LYS A 9 8.23 24.24 29.03
N ARG A 10 7.61 23.07 29.20
CA ARG A 10 6.48 22.88 30.13
C ARG A 10 6.40 21.42 30.55
N ILE A 11 6.93 21.14 31.74
CA ILE A 11 6.89 19.81 32.33
C ILE A 11 5.46 19.51 32.79
N ARG A 12 4.87 18.44 32.27
CA ARG A 12 3.62 17.88 32.78
C ARG A 12 3.96 16.82 33.82
N LYS A 13 3.29 16.87 34.97
CA LYS A 13 3.48 15.89 36.04
C LYS A 13 2.47 14.75 35.87
N ASP A 14 2.98 13.55 35.60
CA ASP A 14 2.18 12.33 35.54
C ASP A 14 2.05 11.69 36.93
N PHE A 15 0.86 11.18 37.26
CA PHE A 15 0.56 10.50 38.53
C PHE A 15 0.43 8.97 38.38
N GLY A 16 0.71 8.45 37.19
CA GLY A 16 0.69 7.02 36.90
C GLY A 16 1.71 6.28 37.76
N LYS A 17 1.26 5.24 38.47
CA LYS A 17 2.14 4.43 39.33
C LYS A 17 2.77 3.25 38.60
N ARG A 18 2.21 2.86 37.45
CA ARG A 18 2.68 1.73 36.65
C ARG A 18 3.59 2.23 35.53
N PRO A 19 4.77 1.61 35.34
CA PRO A 19 5.60 1.92 34.19
C PRO A 19 4.88 1.49 32.91
N GLN A 20 5.06 2.28 31.85
CA GLN A 20 4.62 1.88 30.52
C GLN A 20 5.55 0.76 30.01
N VAL A 21 4.99 -0.42 29.76
CA VAL A 21 5.75 -1.60 29.30
C VAL A 21 5.93 -1.58 27.78
N LEU A 22 4.95 -1.01 27.06
CA LEU A 22 4.94 -0.89 25.61
C LEU A 22 4.58 0.54 25.21
N ASP A 23 5.32 1.07 24.27
CA ASP A 23 5.05 2.38 23.69
C ASP A 23 3.73 2.38 22.91
N VAL A 24 3.13 3.57 22.78
CA VAL A 24 1.92 3.73 21.98
C VAL A 24 2.29 3.49 20.52
N PRO A 25 1.64 2.52 19.83
CA PRO A 25 1.93 2.26 18.43
C PRO A 25 1.50 3.43 17.56
N TYR A 26 2.02 3.48 16.33
CA TYR A 26 1.62 4.50 15.38
C TYR A 26 0.13 4.36 15.04
N LEU A 27 -0.67 5.36 15.41
CA LEU A 27 -2.14 5.28 15.37
C LEU A 27 -2.70 5.16 13.94
N LEU A 28 -1.91 5.54 12.92
CA LEU A 28 -2.31 5.46 11.52
C LEU A 28 -1.68 4.26 10.78
N SER A 29 -0.97 3.38 11.49
CA SER A 29 -0.32 2.20 10.91
C SER A 29 -1.30 1.38 10.09
N ILE A 30 -2.47 1.06 10.65
CA ILE A 30 -3.52 0.28 9.99
C ILE A 30 -3.89 0.85 8.61
N GLN A 31 -4.03 2.17 8.50
CA GLN A 31 -4.43 2.82 7.26
C GLN A 31 -3.32 2.77 6.21
N LEU A 32 -2.09 3.06 6.63
CA LEU A 32 -0.93 3.01 5.74
C LEU A 32 -0.66 1.57 5.29
N ASP A 33 -0.65 0.63 6.22
CA ASP A 33 -0.34 -0.77 5.98
C ASP A 33 -1.40 -1.41 5.08
N SER A 34 -2.68 -1.10 5.30
CA SER A 34 -3.76 -1.62 4.45
C SER A 34 -3.67 -1.08 3.03
N PHE A 35 -3.37 0.21 2.86
CA PHE A 35 -3.27 0.82 1.55
C PHE A 35 -2.01 0.37 0.81
N GLN A 36 -0.89 0.24 1.53
CA GLN A 36 0.35 -0.30 0.99
C GLN A 36 0.13 -1.72 0.47
N LYS A 37 -0.46 -2.61 1.29
CA LYS A 37 -0.80 -3.98 0.87
C LYS A 37 -1.73 -4.06 -0.33
N PHE A 38 -2.58 -3.05 -0.53
CA PHE A 38 -3.47 -3.02 -1.69
C PHE A 38 -2.73 -2.67 -2.99
N ILE A 39 -1.73 -1.79 -2.91
CA ILE A 39 -1.00 -1.23 -4.05
C ILE A 39 0.24 -2.03 -4.44
N GLU A 40 0.91 -2.61 -3.44
CA GLU A 40 2.17 -3.33 -3.61
C GLU A 40 2.05 -4.45 -4.64
N GLN A 41 3.09 -4.61 -5.47
CA GLN A 41 3.13 -5.67 -6.46
C GLN A 41 3.50 -6.98 -5.78
N ASP A 42 2.50 -7.82 -5.55
CA ASP A 42 2.68 -9.15 -4.99
C ASP A 42 2.84 -10.19 -6.12
N PRO A 43 4.04 -10.79 -6.34
CA PRO A 43 4.24 -11.80 -7.37
C PRO A 43 3.43 -13.08 -7.11
N GLU A 44 3.08 -13.37 -5.86
CA GLU A 44 2.24 -14.51 -5.50
C GLU A 44 0.76 -14.25 -5.78
N GLY A 45 0.38 -12.97 -5.94
CA GLY A 45 -0.97 -12.53 -6.28
C GLY A 45 -2.02 -12.91 -5.25
N GLN A 46 -1.64 -12.96 -3.97
CA GLN A 46 -2.53 -13.34 -2.88
C GLN A 46 -3.34 -12.14 -2.38
N TYR A 47 -2.84 -10.91 -2.56
CA TYR A 47 -3.47 -9.70 -2.06
C TYR A 47 -3.48 -8.54 -3.07
N GLY A 48 -4.30 -7.53 -2.77
CA GLY A 48 -4.32 -6.26 -3.49
C GLY A 48 -4.84 -6.33 -4.93
N LEU A 49 -4.31 -5.44 -5.78
CA LEU A 49 -4.71 -5.32 -7.18
C LEU A 49 -4.39 -6.58 -7.99
N GLU A 50 -3.26 -7.22 -7.73
CA GLU A 50 -2.87 -8.44 -8.43
C GLU A 50 -3.87 -9.58 -8.19
N ALA A 51 -4.30 -9.78 -6.94
CA ALA A 51 -5.32 -10.78 -6.61
C ALA A 51 -6.65 -10.49 -7.33
N ALA A 52 -7.07 -9.22 -7.39
CA ALA A 52 -8.26 -8.83 -8.11
C ALA A 52 -8.14 -9.12 -9.62
N PHE A 53 -7.00 -8.80 -10.23
CA PHE A 53 -6.77 -9.10 -11.65
C PHE A 53 -6.72 -10.60 -11.93
N ARG A 54 -6.05 -11.39 -11.10
CA ARG A 54 -6.04 -12.86 -11.23
C ARG A 54 -7.40 -13.51 -11.02
N SER A 55 -8.27 -12.90 -10.20
CA SER A 55 -9.63 -13.42 -9.99
C SER A 55 -10.54 -13.22 -11.21
N VAL A 56 -10.30 -12.17 -11.99
CA VAL A 56 -11.14 -11.80 -13.15
C VAL A 56 -10.57 -12.36 -14.45
N PHE A 57 -9.24 -12.49 -14.57
CA PHE A 57 -8.57 -12.97 -15.78
C PHE A 57 -8.12 -14.44 -15.65
N PRO A 58 -8.16 -15.22 -16.74
CA PRO A 58 -8.53 -14.82 -18.10
C PRO A 58 -10.05 -14.89 -18.36
N ILE A 59 -10.62 -13.81 -18.87
CA ILE A 59 -11.99 -13.82 -19.40
C ILE A 59 -11.96 -14.59 -20.72
N GLN A 60 -12.50 -15.82 -20.73
CA GLN A 60 -12.57 -16.64 -21.94
C GLN A 60 -13.78 -16.24 -22.78
N SER A 61 -13.55 -15.68 -23.97
CA SER A 61 -14.54 -15.63 -25.05
C SER A 61 -14.14 -16.62 -26.14
N TYR A 62 -15.08 -17.05 -26.99
CA TYR A 62 -14.96 -18.13 -27.99
C TYR A 62 -13.78 -18.01 -29.01
N SER A 63 -12.94 -16.97 -28.94
CA SER A 63 -11.70 -16.85 -29.71
C SER A 63 -10.51 -16.72 -28.76
N VAL A 64 -9.67 -17.74 -28.77
CA VAL A 64 -8.59 -17.99 -27.80
C VAL A 64 -7.48 -16.94 -27.91
N SER A 65 -7.35 -16.11 -26.87
CA SER A 65 -6.07 -15.47 -26.54
C SER A 65 -5.95 -15.27 -25.03
N SER A 66 -4.94 -15.90 -24.40
CA SER A 66 -4.59 -15.66 -23.00
C SER A 66 -3.74 -14.38 -22.93
N CYS A 67 -4.28 -13.32 -22.34
CA CYS A 67 -3.56 -12.06 -22.17
C CYS A 67 -2.98 -12.00 -20.76
N ASN A 68 -1.65 -11.90 -20.64
CA ASN A 68 -0.99 -11.63 -19.36
C ASN A 68 -1.09 -10.12 -19.07
N THR A 69 -1.83 -9.75 -18.02
CA THR A 69 -2.11 -8.36 -17.67
C THR A 69 -1.13 -7.87 -16.60
N SER A 70 -0.09 -7.11 -16.99
CA SER A 70 0.77 -6.41 -16.02
C SER A 70 0.26 -4.98 -15.78
N TYR A 71 0.13 -4.54 -14.53
CA TYR A 71 -0.29 -3.18 -14.18
C TYR A 71 0.87 -2.33 -13.64
N ARG A 72 0.81 -1.02 -13.88
CA ARG A 72 1.72 -0.03 -13.30
C ARG A 72 0.93 1.15 -12.77
N LEU A 73 1.19 1.54 -11.52
CA LEU A 73 0.61 2.74 -10.96
C LEU A 73 1.31 3.97 -11.54
N ALA A 74 0.50 4.90 -12.06
CA ALA A 74 1.01 6.17 -12.56
C ALA A 74 1.43 7.06 -11.38
N ASN A 75 2.52 7.80 -11.57
CA ASN A 75 2.86 8.87 -10.65
C ASN A 75 1.76 9.94 -10.71
N ARG A 76 1.43 10.56 -9.56
CA ARG A 76 0.38 11.62 -9.47
C ARG A 76 0.58 12.78 -10.45
N THR A 77 1.78 12.93 -11.01
CA THR A 77 2.11 13.84 -12.11
C THR A 77 2.33 13.05 -13.40
N GLY A 78 1.27 12.86 -14.20
CA GLY A 78 1.42 12.23 -15.53
C GLY A 78 0.10 11.88 -16.20
N PHE A 79 -0.24 12.64 -17.23
CA PHE A 79 -1.26 12.33 -18.23
C PHE A 79 -1.20 10.84 -18.63
N LEU A 80 -2.32 10.12 -18.46
CA LEU A 80 -2.46 8.73 -18.90
C LEU A 80 -2.26 8.65 -20.42
N THR A 81 -1.07 8.28 -20.86
CA THR A 81 -0.83 7.86 -22.24
C THR A 81 -0.91 6.34 -22.29
N LEU A 82 -2.05 5.83 -22.75
CA LEU A 82 -2.22 4.44 -23.14
C LEU A 82 -1.34 4.17 -24.36
N LYS A 83 -0.13 3.63 -24.15
CA LYS A 83 0.67 3.08 -25.24
C LYS A 83 0.11 1.70 -25.60
N ASN A 84 -0.76 1.69 -26.61
CA ASN A 84 -1.21 0.49 -27.28
C ASN A 84 -0.05 -0.04 -28.13
N VAL A 85 0.69 -1.03 -27.62
CA VAL A 85 1.73 -1.72 -28.40
C VAL A 85 1.02 -2.75 -29.29
N ARG A 86 0.57 -2.30 -30.48
CA ARG A 86 0.38 -3.18 -31.63
C ARG A 86 1.69 -3.21 -32.39
N SER A 87 2.50 -4.26 -32.16
CA SER A 87 3.51 -4.69 -33.13
C SER A 87 2.85 -5.73 -34.00
N VAL A 88 2.49 -5.32 -35.23
CA VAL A 88 2.19 -6.22 -36.34
C VAL A 88 3.49 -6.36 -37.13
N ALA A 89 3.71 -7.58 -37.60
CA ALA A 89 4.85 -8.09 -38.39
C ALA A 89 5.40 -7.12 -39.45
#